data_AF-A0A9E4KHC5-F1
#
_entry.id   AF-A0A9E4KHC5-F1
#
_cell.length_a   1.000
_cell.length_b   1.000
_cell.length_c   1.000
_cell.angle_alpha   90.00
_cell.angle_beta   90.00
_cell.angle_gamma   90.00
#
_symmetry.space_group_name_H-M   'P 1'
#
loop_
_entity.id
_entity.type
_entity.pdbx_description
1 polymer ?
#
loop_
_entity_poly.entity_id
_entity_poly.type
_entity_poly.pdbx_seq_one_letter_code
_entity_poly.pdbx_strand_id
1 'polypeptide(L)'
;MNDDIRGFLTFRRMITPVLIQIVYWVLTVIAVIGGLVLLVTGDGDERWGGLALLILGPIAIRLYAEIFMVIFRINETLTDIRDQKRDE
;
A
#
# COMPACT_ATOMS: atom_id res chain seq x y z
N MET A 1 -1.45 -12.74 -24.87
CA MET A 1 -1.96 -12.51 -23.49
C MET A 1 -0.96 -12.88 -22.39
N ASN A 2 0.34 -13.08 -22.69
CA ASN A 2 1.37 -13.35 -21.67
C ASN A 2 2.58 -12.39 -21.75
N ASP A 3 2.66 -11.53 -22.78
CA ASP A 3 3.74 -10.57 -22.97
C ASP A 3 3.39 -9.17 -22.43
N ASP A 4 2.11 -8.80 -22.37
CA ASP A 4 1.66 -7.54 -21.76
C ASP A 4 1.99 -7.47 -20.27
N ILE A 5 1.84 -8.57 -19.53
CA ILE A 5 2.16 -8.62 -18.09
C ILE A 5 3.67 -8.44 -17.88
N ARG A 6 4.50 -8.97 -18.79
CA ARG A 6 5.96 -8.78 -18.73
C ARG A 6 6.31 -7.33 -19.02
N GLY A 7 5.69 -6.68 -20.00
CA GLY A 7 5.85 -5.24 -20.28
C GLY A 7 5.36 -4.33 -19.15
N PHE A 8 4.26 -4.70 -18.47
CA PHE A 8 3.79 -4.05 -17.25
C PHE A 8 4.72 -4.30 -16.05
N LEU A 9 5.37 -5.46 -15.95
CA LEU A 9 6.38 -5.68 -14.91
C LEU A 9 7.73 -5.03 -15.25
N THR A 10 7.95 -4.65 -16.52
CA THR A 10 9.16 -4.00 -17.00
C THR A 10 9.06 -2.48 -16.82
N PHE A 11 9.18 -2.04 -15.57
CA PHE A 11 9.83 -0.81 -15.05
C PHE A 11 10.04 0.44 -15.96
N ARG A 12 9.16 0.74 -16.90
CA ARG A 12 9.19 1.98 -17.71
C ARG A 12 8.12 2.99 -17.29
N ARG A 13 7.23 2.56 -16.40
CA ARG A 13 6.21 3.39 -15.75
C ARG A 13 6.16 2.97 -14.29
N MET A 14 6.15 3.93 -13.38
CA MET A 14 5.89 3.81 -11.94
C MET A 14 4.72 2.86 -11.63
N ILE A 15 4.92 1.53 -11.69
CA ILE A 15 3.87 0.55 -11.36
C ILE A 15 3.92 0.22 -9.87
N THR A 16 5.10 0.28 -9.27
CA THR A 16 5.28 0.11 -7.82
C THR A 16 4.37 1.01 -6.97
N PRO A 17 4.27 2.33 -7.19
CA PRO A 17 3.36 3.17 -6.41
C PRO A 17 1.87 2.82 -6.62
N VAL A 18 1.48 2.43 -7.84
CA VAL A 18 0.09 2.00 -8.13
C VAL A 18 -0.23 0.65 -7.47
N LEU A 19 0.71 -0.29 -7.48
CA LEU A 19 0.58 -1.58 -6.82
C LEU A 19 0.38 -1.41 -5.31
N ILE A 20 1.16 -0.53 -4.67
CA ILE A 20 1.01 -0.21 -3.24
C ILE A 20 -0.37 0.37 -2.95
N GLN A 21 -0.92 1.22 -3.82
CA GLN A 21 -2.28 1.74 -3.67
C GLN A 21 -3.35 0.64 -3.72
N ILE A 22 -3.21 -0.32 -4.63
CA ILE A 22 -4.13 -1.47 -4.72
C ILE A 22 -4.06 -2.30 -3.43
N VAL A 23 -2.84 -2.61 -2.96
CA VAL A 23 -2.62 -3.35 -1.71
C VAL A 23 -3.19 -2.60 -0.50
N TYR A 24 -3.02 -1.27 -0.44
CA TYR A 24 -3.57 -0.42 0.62
C TYR A 24 -5.09 -0.59 0.75
N TRP A 25 -5.82 -0.50 -0.37
CA TRP A 25 -7.27 -0.65 -0.35
C TRP A 25 -7.69 -2.05 0.07
N VAL A 26 -7.02 -3.10 -0.42
CA VAL A 26 -7.30 -4.49 -0.04
C VAL A 26 -7.09 -4.70 1.46
N LEU A 27 -5.95 -4.28 2.01
CA LEU A 27 -5.64 -4.40 3.44
C LEU A 27 -6.61 -3.59 4.31
N THR A 28 -6.98 -2.39 3.86
CA THR A 28 -7.94 -1.54 4.58
C THR A 28 -9.31 -2.19 4.63
N VAL A 29 -9.79 -2.75 3.51
CA VAL A 29 -11.06 -3.49 3.46
C VAL A 29 -11.03 -4.70 4.40
N ILE A 30 -9.95 -5.46 4.42
CA ILE A 30 -9.78 -6.60 5.33
C ILE A 30 -9.80 -6.14 6.79
N ALA A 31 -9.08 -5.07 7.13
CA ALA A 31 -9.04 -4.54 8.50
C ALA A 31 -10.42 -4.04 8.96
N VAL A 32 -11.17 -3.36 8.07
CA VAL A 32 -12.52 -2.87 8.36
C VAL A 32 -13.49 -4.03 8.54
N ILE A 33 -13.47 -5.03 7.65
CA ILE A 33 -14.33 -6.21 7.75
C ILE A 33 -13.98 -7.02 9.01
N GLY A 34 -12.69 -7.25 9.27
CA GLY A 34 -12.23 -7.96 10.47
C GLY A 34 -12.63 -7.25 11.76
N GLY A 35 -12.49 -5.93 11.81
CA GLY A 35 -12.93 -5.11 12.95
C GLY A 35 -14.45 -5.17 13.14
N LEU A 36 -15.22 -5.13 12.05
CA LEU A 36 -16.68 -5.24 12.10
C LEU A 36 -17.13 -6.62 12.56
N VAL A 37 -16.49 -7.70 12.09
CA VAL A 37 -16.77 -9.06 12.53
C VAL A 37 -16.53 -9.19 14.04
N LEU A 38 -15.36 -8.75 14.53
CA LEU A 38 -15.04 -8.77 15.97
C LEU A 38 -16.03 -7.94 16.80
N LEU A 39 -16.58 -6.85 16.26
CA LEU A 39 -17.59 -6.04 16.95
C LEU A 39 -18.94 -6.78 17.12
N VAL A 40 -19.30 -7.58 16.11
CA VAL A 40 -20.57 -8.32 16.05
C VAL A 40 -20.48 -9.65 16.79
N THR A 41 -19.36 -10.37 16.66
CA THR A 41 -19.21 -11.74 17.19
C THR A 41 -18.37 -11.81 18.46
N GLY A 42 -17.53 -10.81 18.73
CA GLY A 42 -16.61 -10.85 19.87
C GLY A 42 -17.31 -10.57 21.20
N ASP A 43 -16.74 -11.10 22.27
CA ASP A 43 -17.15 -10.87 23.65
C ASP A 43 -16.28 -9.81 24.31
N GLY A 44 -16.88 -8.92 25.12
CA GLY A 44 -16.19 -7.92 25.96
C GLY A 44 -14.91 -7.33 25.38
N ASP A 45 -13.76 -7.89 25.78
CA ASP A 45 -12.41 -7.48 25.42
C ASP A 45 -12.13 -7.55 23.90
N GLU A 46 -12.69 -8.54 23.19
CA GLU A 46 -12.53 -8.68 21.75
C GLU A 46 -13.27 -7.58 20.97
N ARG A 47 -14.37 -7.06 21.51
CA ARG A 47 -15.12 -5.94 20.89
C ARG A 47 -14.34 -4.63 20.98
N TRP A 48 -13.65 -4.40 22.10
CA TRP A 48 -12.74 -3.27 22.25
C TRP A 48 -11.57 -3.39 21.28
N GLY A 49 -11.04 -4.60 21.10
CA GLY A 49 -10.03 -4.90 20.08
C GLY A 49 -10.54 -4.63 18.65
N GLY A 50 -11.76 -5.05 18.33
CA GLY A 50 -12.40 -4.80 17.04
C GLY A 50 -12.61 -3.31 16.75
N LEU A 51 -13.04 -2.52 17.75
CA LEU A 51 -13.20 -1.07 17.64
C LEU A 51 -11.84 -0.38 17.44
N ALA A 52 -10.82 -0.80 18.19
CA ALA A 52 -9.47 -0.30 18.02
C ALA A 52 -8.92 -0.64 16.63
N LEU A 53 -9.18 -1.85 16.11
CA LEU A 53 -8.77 -2.27 14.77
C LEU A 53 -9.48 -1.45 13.67
N LEU A 54 -10.76 -1.13 13.85
CA LEU A 54 -11.54 -0.34 12.91
C LEU A 54 -10.99 1.09 12.73
N ILE A 55 -10.49 1.69 13.82
CA ILE A 55 -9.97 3.06 13.83
C ILE A 55 -8.46 3.08 13.55
N LEU A 56 -7.67 2.30 14.31
CA LEU A 56 -6.22 2.29 14.23
C LEU A 56 -5.70 1.51 13.02
N GLY A 57 -6.43 0.50 12.54
CA GLY A 57 -6.03 -0.32 11.39
C GLY A 57 -5.82 0.52 10.13
N PRO A 58 -6.83 1.28 9.65
CA PRO A 58 -6.67 2.15 8.48
C PRO A 58 -5.60 3.22 8.66
N ILE A 59 -5.41 3.75 9.88
CA ILE A 59 -4.39 4.75 10.19
C ILE A 59 -2.99 4.14 10.04
N ALA A 60 -2.75 2.97 10.65
CA ALA A 60 -1.48 2.26 10.54
C ALA A 60 -1.19 1.88 9.08
N ILE A 61 -2.16 1.30 8.37
CA ILE A 61 -2.01 0.91 6.97
C ILE A 61 -1.67 2.13 6.09
N ARG A 62 -2.29 3.30 6.34
CA ARG A 62 -1.98 4.55 5.64
C ARG A 62 -0.55 5.03 5.91
N LEU A 63 -0.13 5.02 7.18
CA LEU A 63 1.22 5.42 7.57
C LEU A 63 2.28 4.58 6.87
N TYR A 64 2.12 3.25 6.88
CA TYR A 64 3.05 2.35 6.18
C TYR A 64 3.03 2.60 4.67
N ALA A 65 1.84 2.65 4.05
CA ALA A 65 1.71 2.86 2.61
C ALA A 65 2.37 4.16 2.13
N GLU A 66 2.24 5.25 2.90
CA GLU A 66 2.85 6.55 2.60
C GLU A 66 4.38 6.48 2.64
N ILE A 67 4.95 5.83 3.65
CA ILE A 67 6.41 5.65 3.78
C ILE A 67 6.95 4.80 2.63
N PHE A 68 6.29 3.68 2.32
CA PHE A 68 6.70 2.80 1.21
C PHE A 68 6.64 3.54 -0.13
N MET A 69 5.55 4.25 -0.42
CA MET A 69 5.39 5.01 -1.66
C MET A 69 6.46 6.10 -1.79
N VAL A 70 6.77 6.81 -0.70
CA VAL A 70 7.80 7.87 -0.69
C VAL A 70 9.19 7.31 -1.01
N ILE A 71 9.56 6.15 -0.43
CA ILE A 71 10.86 5.52 -0.69
C ILE A 71 11.02 5.16 -2.18
N PHE A 72 9.99 4.56 -2.79
CA PHE A 72 10.02 4.24 -4.21
C PHE A 72 10.07 5.50 -5.07
N ARG A 73 9.31 6.54 -4.72
CA ARG A 73 9.35 7.82 -5.44
C ARG A 73 10.74 8.44 -5.42
N ILE A 74 11.44 8.43 -4.29
CA ILE A 74 12.81 8.94 -4.16
C ILE A 74 13.78 8.18 -5.08
N ASN A 75 13.66 6.85 -5.13
CA ASN A 75 14.53 6.00 -5.93
C ASN A 75 14.41 6.28 -7.44
N GLU A 76 13.21 6.62 -7.87
CA GLU A 76 12.95 6.98 -9.27
C GLU A 76 13.47 8.36 -9.63
N THR A 77 13.29 9.37 -8.76
CA THR A 77 13.87 10.71 -8.95
C THR A 77 15.41 10.68 -9.02
N LEU A 78 16.06 9.85 -8.20
CA LEU A 78 17.52 9.64 -8.25
C LEU A 78 17.98 8.97 -9.56
N THR A 79 17.15 8.09 -10.12
CA THR A 79 17.43 7.42 -11.39
C THR A 79 17.33 8.40 -12.56
N ASP A 80 16.35 9.30 -12.56
CA ASP A 80 16.20 10.36 -13.57
C ASP A 80 17.38 11.34 -13.58
N ILE A 81 17.86 11.78 -12.40
CA ILE A 81 18.99 12.73 -12.30
C ILE A 81 20.29 12.11 -12.84
N ARG A 82 20.48 10.79 -12.67
CA ARG A 82 21.67 10.09 -13.16
C ARG A 82 21.71 10.05 -14.69
N ASP A 83 20.57 9.84 -15.36
CA ASP A 83 20.53 9.82 -16.82
C ASP A 83 20.73 11.24 -17.38
N GLN A 84 20.19 12.29 -16.74
CA GLN A 84 20.44 13.68 -17.17
C GLN A 84 21.93 14.09 -17.16
N LYS A 85 22.72 13.65 -16.18
CA LYS A 85 24.16 13.96 -16.11
C LYS A 85 25.04 13.17 -17.09
N ARG A 86 24.51 12.13 -17.74
CA ARG A 86 25.28 11.30 -18.68
C ARG A 86 25.21 11.82 -20.12
N ASP A 87 24.28 12.72 -20.39
CA ASP A 87 24.06 13.35 -21.69
C ASP A 87 24.70 14.76 -21.79
N GLU A 88 25.36 15.22 -20.72
CA GLU A 88 26.23 16.42 -20.66
C GLU A 88 27.72 16.02 -20.63
#